data_AF-A0A0M3U7U4-F1
#
_entry.id   AF-A0A0M3U7U4-F1
#
_cell.length_a   1.000
_cell.length_b   1.000
_cell.length_c   1.000
_cell.angle_alpha   90.00
_cell.angle_beta   90.00
_cell.angle_gamma   90.00
#
_symmetry.space_group_name_H-M   'P 1'
#
loop_
_entity.id
_entity.type
_entity.pdbx_description
1 polymer ?
#
loop_
_entity_poly.entity_id
_entity_poly.type
_entity_poly.pdbx_seq_one_letter_code
_entity_poly.pdbx_strand_id
1 'polypeptide(L)'
;MGPEAGRAMTQTVGGAAVAGLVLLAAGRTVPGVVTLGLAVAVLVLVSRARAALARPAVGHAHGAGRALLRHEGGHLHAASKVGARVRSATVSKDSGLVELHRADVDRMSSRQYMAFMKAGRAAAGSAVGCSADDANVRDERRRMSRSGMSAAEIRRVERQADGDARSWARSGQVDRWADRLGERGRL
;
A
#
# COMPACT_ATOMS: atom_id res chain seq x y z
N MET A 1 -31.84 7.27 -84.72
CA MET A 1 -30.47 7.33 -84.15
C MET A 1 -30.33 6.15 -83.21
N GLY A 2 -29.62 5.12 -83.67
CA GLY A 2 -29.33 3.92 -82.86
C GLY A 2 -28.08 4.11 -82.01
N PRO A 3 -27.34 3.03 -81.74
CA PRO A 3 -27.81 1.84 -81.02
C PRO A 3 -26.75 1.39 -79.98
N GLU A 4 -26.89 0.16 -79.49
CA GLU A 4 -25.81 -0.69 -78.92
C GLU A 4 -25.49 -0.48 -77.44
N ALA A 5 -25.16 -1.50 -76.65
CA ALA A 5 -25.22 -2.97 -76.71
C ALA A 5 -24.87 -3.39 -75.27
N GLY A 6 -25.55 -4.36 -74.67
CA GLY A 6 -25.17 -5.77 -74.75
C GLY A 6 -25.14 -6.29 -73.30
N ARG A 7 -26.07 -7.19 -72.92
CA ARG A 7 -25.94 -8.66 -72.99
C ARG A 7 -24.77 -9.17 -72.13
N ALA A 8 -24.91 -10.18 -71.29
CA ALA A 8 -26.00 -11.10 -70.99
C ALA A 8 -25.56 -11.95 -69.78
N MET A 9 -26.39 -12.95 -69.48
CA MET A 9 -26.01 -14.32 -69.14
C MET A 9 -26.21 -14.76 -67.67
N THR A 10 -27.26 -15.59 -67.52
CA THR A 10 -27.26 -16.97 -66.92
C THR A 10 -26.94 -17.07 -65.41
N GLN A 11 -27.57 -17.93 -64.59
CA GLN A 11 -28.32 -19.16 -64.81
C GLN A 11 -28.91 -19.65 -63.47
N THR A 12 -30.01 -20.41 -63.54
CA THR A 12 -30.42 -21.58 -62.72
C THR A 12 -30.16 -21.61 -61.21
N VAL A 13 -31.22 -21.68 -60.39
CA VAL A 13 -31.84 -22.92 -59.82
C VAL A 13 -30.92 -23.67 -58.85
N GLY A 14 -31.42 -23.88 -57.63
CA GLY A 14 -31.00 -24.99 -56.76
C GLY A 14 -30.41 -24.52 -55.44
N GLY A 15 -31.15 -24.69 -54.34
CA GLY A 15 -30.63 -24.30 -53.02
C GLY A 15 -31.41 -24.74 -51.80
N ALA A 16 -32.63 -25.26 -51.95
CA ALA A 16 -33.30 -26.06 -50.91
C ALA A 16 -32.57 -27.41 -50.62
N ALA A 17 -31.32 -27.57 -51.10
CA ALA A 17 -30.53 -28.80 -51.04
C ALA A 17 -29.16 -28.61 -50.35
N VAL A 18 -28.91 -27.51 -49.64
CA VAL A 18 -27.66 -27.32 -48.84
C VAL A 18 -27.91 -27.31 -47.33
N ALA A 19 -29.11 -27.68 -46.88
CA ALA A 19 -29.35 -27.98 -45.47
C ALA A 19 -29.14 -29.46 -45.12
N GLY A 20 -29.08 -30.36 -46.12
CA GLY A 20 -29.08 -31.82 -45.90
C GLY A 20 -27.75 -32.54 -46.18
N LEU A 21 -26.73 -31.86 -46.71
CA LEU A 21 -25.54 -32.53 -47.27
C LEU A 21 -24.20 -32.05 -46.68
N VAL A 22 -24.21 -31.56 -45.43
CA VAL A 22 -22.99 -31.39 -44.62
C VAL A 22 -22.88 -32.47 -43.54
N LEU A 23 -23.90 -33.31 -43.36
CA LEU A 23 -23.91 -34.33 -42.31
C LEU A 23 -23.12 -35.61 -42.63
N LEU A 24 -22.59 -35.79 -43.84
CA LEU A 24 -22.02 -37.08 -44.27
C LEU A 24 -20.76 -36.95 -45.13
N ALA A 25 -19.97 -35.90 -44.89
CA ALA A 25 -18.60 -35.82 -45.40
C ALA A 25 -17.60 -35.78 -44.22
N ALA A 26 -17.19 -36.98 -43.81
CA ALA A 26 -15.92 -37.26 -43.14
C ALA A 26 -15.67 -36.52 -41.80
N GLY A 27 -16.04 -37.08 -40.64
CA GLY A 27 -15.77 -38.48 -40.27
C GLY A 27 -14.26 -38.78 -40.08
N ARG A 28 -13.38 -37.78 -40.17
CA ARG A 28 -11.92 -37.93 -39.95
C ARG A 28 -11.25 -36.80 -39.14
N THR A 29 -12.01 -36.10 -38.30
CA THR A 29 -11.47 -35.07 -37.39
C THR A 29 -11.91 -35.26 -35.93
N VAL A 30 -12.57 -36.36 -35.62
CA VAL A 30 -13.13 -36.60 -34.27
C VAL A 30 -12.08 -36.95 -33.20
N PRO A 31 -10.96 -37.65 -33.49
CA PRO A 31 -9.92 -37.81 -32.48
C PRO A 31 -9.26 -36.47 -32.16
N GLY A 32 -9.05 -35.63 -33.18
CA GLY A 32 -8.37 -34.34 -33.07
C GLY A 32 -9.17 -33.29 -32.30
N VAL A 33 -10.48 -33.22 -32.48
CA VAL A 33 -11.33 -32.25 -31.76
C VAL A 33 -11.56 -32.68 -30.31
N VAL A 34 -11.70 -33.98 -30.03
CA VAL A 34 -11.81 -34.46 -28.64
C VAL A 34 -10.47 -34.34 -27.90
N THR A 35 -9.34 -34.61 -28.56
CA THR A 35 -8.01 -34.36 -27.96
C THR A 35 -7.69 -32.87 -27.84
N LEU A 36 -8.10 -32.00 -28.78
CA LEU A 36 -7.97 -30.55 -28.58
C LEU A 36 -8.85 -30.05 -27.44
N GLY A 37 -10.11 -30.51 -27.37
CA GLY A 37 -11.03 -30.12 -26.30
C GLY A 37 -10.56 -30.58 -24.93
N LEU A 38 -10.04 -31.81 -24.83
CA LEU A 38 -9.44 -32.34 -23.61
C LEU A 38 -8.10 -31.64 -23.29
N ALA A 39 -7.25 -31.36 -24.27
CA ALA A 39 -5.99 -30.64 -24.08
C ALA A 39 -6.23 -29.19 -23.67
N VAL A 40 -7.25 -28.52 -24.20
CA VAL A 40 -7.66 -27.16 -23.80
C VAL A 40 -8.27 -27.19 -22.41
N ALA A 41 -9.13 -28.17 -22.09
CA ALA A 41 -9.68 -28.32 -20.74
C ALA A 41 -8.58 -28.60 -19.70
N VAL A 42 -7.62 -29.48 -20.02
CA VAL A 42 -6.43 -29.77 -19.20
C VAL A 42 -5.51 -28.55 -19.14
N LEU A 43 -5.28 -27.80 -20.22
CA LEU A 43 -4.52 -26.55 -20.21
C LEU A 43 -5.21 -25.48 -19.36
N VAL A 44 -6.53 -25.38 -19.38
CA VAL A 44 -7.28 -24.45 -18.55
C VAL A 44 -7.29 -24.89 -17.08
N LEU A 45 -7.41 -26.18 -16.79
CA LEU A 45 -7.30 -26.73 -15.44
C LEU A 45 -5.87 -26.64 -14.89
N VAL A 46 -4.84 -26.91 -15.71
CA VAL A 46 -3.43 -26.74 -15.38
C VAL A 46 -3.08 -25.25 -15.26
N SER A 47 -3.67 -24.37 -16.08
CA SER A 47 -3.48 -22.91 -15.96
C SER A 47 -4.20 -22.34 -14.74
N ARG A 48 -5.38 -22.87 -14.37
CA ARG A 48 -6.08 -22.49 -13.14
C ARG A 48 -5.43 -23.08 -11.90
N ALA A 49 -4.88 -24.29 -11.97
CA ALA A 49 -4.04 -24.87 -10.93
C ALA A 49 -2.69 -24.15 -10.83
N ARG A 50 -2.08 -23.70 -11.93
CA ARG A 50 -0.92 -22.81 -11.94
C ARG A 50 -1.25 -21.40 -11.45
N ALA A 51 -2.46 -20.90 -11.67
CA ALA A 51 -2.91 -19.62 -11.12
C ALA A 51 -3.24 -19.71 -9.62
N ALA A 52 -3.66 -20.88 -9.14
CA ALA A 52 -3.82 -21.17 -7.71
C ALA A 52 -2.49 -21.52 -7.01
N LEU A 53 -1.49 -22.02 -7.76
CA LEU A 53 -0.11 -22.24 -7.31
C LEU A 53 0.84 -21.09 -7.66
N ALA A 54 0.33 -20.04 -8.31
CA ALA A 54 1.01 -18.77 -8.39
C ALA A 54 0.95 -18.20 -6.98
N ARG A 55 1.97 -18.55 -6.19
CA ARG A 55 2.41 -17.73 -5.05
C ARG A 55 2.16 -16.29 -5.46
N PRO A 56 1.32 -15.51 -4.74
CA PRO A 56 1.20 -14.11 -5.08
C PRO A 56 2.62 -13.59 -5.14
N ALA A 57 2.98 -13.07 -6.31
CA ALA A 57 4.21 -12.34 -6.50
C ALA A 57 4.25 -11.34 -5.36
N VAL A 58 5.18 -11.54 -4.42
CA VAL A 58 5.46 -10.55 -3.39
C VAL A 58 6.10 -9.41 -4.15
N GLY A 59 5.26 -8.53 -4.69
CA GLY A 59 5.67 -7.19 -5.04
C GLY A 59 6.19 -6.59 -3.76
N HIS A 60 7.51 -6.58 -3.60
CA HIS A 60 8.14 -5.77 -2.58
C HIS A 60 7.78 -4.35 -2.98
N ALA A 61 6.85 -3.74 -2.25
CA ALA A 61 6.58 -2.33 -2.43
C ALA A 61 7.94 -1.62 -2.30
N HIS A 62 8.38 -0.95 -3.35
CA HIS A 62 9.49 0.01 -3.27
C HIS A 62 8.99 1.25 -2.53
N GLY A 63 8.59 1.06 -1.27
CA GLY A 63 8.20 2.09 -0.33
C GLY A 63 9.36 2.39 0.62
N ALA A 64 9.28 3.51 1.33
CA ALA A 64 10.15 3.87 2.44
C ALA A 64 10.85 2.68 3.10
N GLY A 65 12.18 2.76 3.24
CA GLY A 65 12.94 1.73 3.93
C GLY A 65 12.30 1.40 5.29
N ARG A 66 12.30 0.12 5.70
CA ARG A 66 11.56 -0.36 6.90
C ARG A 66 11.77 0.50 8.14
N ALA A 67 12.97 1.06 8.32
CA ALA A 67 13.28 1.98 9.41
C ALA A 67 12.40 3.24 9.40
N LEU A 68 12.14 3.84 8.24
CA LEU A 68 11.26 5.00 8.08
C LEU A 68 9.79 4.63 8.32
N LEU A 69 9.31 3.47 7.83
CA LEU A 69 7.95 3.01 8.15
C LEU A 69 7.74 2.79 9.65
N ARG A 70 8.72 2.20 10.34
CA ARG A 70 8.68 2.05 11.80
C ARG A 70 8.82 3.40 12.52
N HIS A 71 9.57 4.34 11.96
CA HIS A 71 9.64 5.72 12.47
C HIS A 71 8.24 6.34 12.52
N GLU A 72 7.53 6.37 11.39
CA GLU A 72 6.16 6.92 11.35
C GLU A 72 5.17 6.09 12.16
N GLY A 73 5.32 4.76 12.17
CA GLY A 73 4.53 3.86 13.02
C GLY A 73 4.71 4.16 14.52
N GLY A 74 5.90 4.61 14.93
CA GLY A 74 6.20 5.09 16.27
C GLY A 74 5.38 6.33 16.64
N HIS A 75 5.35 7.33 15.77
CA HIS A 75 4.54 8.55 15.94
C HIS A 75 3.04 8.24 15.98
N LEU A 76 2.54 7.40 15.07
CA LEU A 76 1.15 6.94 15.05
C LEU A 76 0.76 6.26 16.37
N HIS A 77 1.61 5.37 16.87
CA HIS A 77 1.32 4.72 18.15
C HIS A 77 1.40 5.70 19.32
N ALA A 78 2.38 6.59 19.33
CA ALA A 78 2.53 7.62 20.36
C ALA A 78 1.30 8.54 20.43
N ALA A 79 0.76 8.96 19.29
CA ALA A 79 -0.47 9.74 19.20
C ALA A 79 -1.62 9.06 19.97
N SER A 80 -1.80 7.75 19.77
CA SER A 80 -2.82 6.98 20.51
C SER A 80 -2.57 6.93 22.02
N LYS A 81 -1.31 6.91 22.46
CA LYS A 81 -0.94 6.85 23.89
C LYS A 81 -1.15 8.17 24.61
N VAL A 82 -1.02 9.29 23.90
CA VAL A 82 -1.27 10.63 24.44
C VAL A 82 -2.70 11.11 24.21
N GLY A 83 -3.56 10.26 23.63
CA GLY A 83 -4.96 10.58 23.36
C GLY A 83 -5.16 11.62 22.25
N ALA A 84 -4.17 11.80 21.36
CA ALA A 84 -4.24 12.75 20.26
C ALA A 84 -4.77 12.10 18.99
N ARG A 85 -5.55 12.86 18.22
CA ARG A 85 -6.06 12.43 16.92
C ARG A 85 -5.06 12.77 15.83
N VAL A 86 -4.80 11.79 14.97
CA VAL A 86 -4.00 11.95 13.76
C VAL A 86 -4.89 12.56 12.68
N ARG A 87 -4.43 13.68 12.09
CA ARG A 87 -5.07 14.36 10.96
C ARG A 87 -4.75 13.66 9.65
N SER A 88 -3.48 13.29 9.48
CA SER A 88 -2.97 12.57 8.31
C SER A 88 -1.65 11.91 8.65
N ALA A 89 -1.39 10.74 8.08
CA ALA A 89 -0.06 10.16 8.05
C ALA A 89 0.31 9.79 6.62
N THR A 90 1.49 10.22 6.17
CA THR A 90 1.96 9.97 4.81
C THR A 90 3.39 9.50 4.82
N VAL A 91 3.74 8.61 3.91
CA VAL A 91 5.11 8.18 3.68
C VAL A 91 5.42 8.17 2.20
N SER A 92 6.56 8.74 1.85
CA SER A 92 7.16 8.70 0.52
C SER A 92 8.39 7.78 0.56
N LYS A 93 9.19 7.73 -0.52
CA LYS A 93 10.41 6.91 -0.55
C LYS A 93 11.43 7.34 0.51
N ASP A 94 11.57 8.64 0.73
CA ASP A 94 12.67 9.24 1.49
C ASP A 94 12.20 10.05 2.71
N SER A 95 10.90 10.24 2.88
CA SER A 95 10.33 11.03 3.97
C SER A 95 9.00 10.45 4.48
N GLY A 96 8.66 10.78 5.71
CA GLY A 96 7.36 10.53 6.29
C GLY A 96 6.90 11.74 7.09
N LEU A 97 5.60 11.80 7.35
CA LEU A 97 4.99 12.87 8.13
C LEU A 97 3.72 12.34 8.80
N VAL A 98 3.66 12.48 10.12
CA VAL A 98 2.46 12.27 10.93
C VAL A 98 2.02 13.61 11.49
N GLU A 99 0.85 14.06 11.08
CA GLU A 99 0.27 15.31 11.55
C GLU A 99 -0.85 15.02 12.54
N LEU A 100 -0.86 15.77 13.65
CA LEU A 100 -1.91 15.71 14.65
C LEU A 100 -2.88 16.90 14.47
N HIS A 101 -4.09 16.76 15.00
CA HIS A 101 -4.98 17.91 15.13
C HIS A 101 -4.36 18.96 16.07
N ARG A 102 -4.31 20.22 15.61
CA ARG A 102 -3.72 21.34 16.39
C ARG A 102 -4.29 21.44 17.81
N ALA A 103 -5.60 21.31 17.96
CA ALA A 103 -6.26 21.37 19.26
C ALA A 103 -5.77 20.29 20.25
N ASP A 104 -5.31 19.14 19.74
CA ASP A 104 -4.78 18.07 20.58
C ASP A 104 -3.32 18.35 20.95
N VAL A 105 -2.53 18.94 20.03
CA VAL A 105 -1.15 19.41 20.30
C VAL A 105 -1.13 20.48 21.39
N ASP A 106 -2.03 21.47 21.30
CA ASP A 106 -2.12 22.58 22.26
C ASP A 106 -2.47 22.10 23.69
N ARG A 107 -3.07 20.91 23.82
CA ARG A 107 -3.41 20.27 25.10
C ARG A 107 -2.33 19.35 25.64
N MET A 108 -1.28 19.05 24.87
CA MET A 108 -0.20 18.19 25.33
C MET A 108 0.64 18.89 26.38
N SER A 109 0.98 18.15 27.44
CA SER A 109 2.10 18.54 28.30
C SER A 109 3.42 18.47 27.53
N SER A 110 4.42 19.24 27.96
CA SER A 110 5.78 19.19 27.39
C SER A 110 6.34 17.77 27.35
N ARG A 111 6.09 16.97 28.40
CA ARG A 111 6.48 15.56 28.45
C ARG A 111 5.84 14.75 27.33
N GLN A 112 4.53 14.86 27.12
CA GLN A 112 3.81 14.14 26.07
C GLN A 112 4.25 14.57 24.68
N TYR A 113 4.40 15.88 24.45
CA TYR A 113 4.89 16.41 23.18
C TYR A 113 6.29 15.89 22.86
N MET A 114 7.23 15.96 23.80
CA MET A 114 8.58 15.42 23.61
C MET A 114 8.58 13.90 23.42
N ALA A 115 7.74 13.17 24.15
CA ALA A 115 7.63 11.72 24.01
C ALA A 115 7.11 11.33 22.62
N PHE A 116 6.13 12.09 22.10
CA PHE A 116 5.65 11.97 20.73
C PHE A 116 6.80 12.20 19.74
N MET A 117 7.50 13.34 19.81
CA MET A 117 8.61 13.64 18.90
C MET A 117 9.74 12.60 18.97
N LYS A 118 9.97 11.97 20.12
CA LYS A 118 11.03 10.95 20.28
C LYS A 118 10.60 9.54 19.89
N ALA A 119 9.30 9.30 19.68
CA ALA A 119 8.75 7.98 19.43
C ALA A 119 9.26 7.38 18.11
N GLY A 120 9.37 8.20 17.06
CA GLY A 120 9.86 7.74 15.76
C GLY A 120 11.28 7.17 15.83
N ARG A 121 12.22 7.91 16.42
CA ARG A 121 13.60 7.41 16.66
C ARG A 121 13.61 6.13 17.49
N ALA A 122 12.84 6.09 18.57
CA ALA A 122 12.79 4.93 19.47
C ALA A 122 12.25 3.68 18.76
N ALA A 123 11.24 3.83 17.90
CA ALA A 123 10.66 2.75 17.12
C ALA A 123 11.59 2.29 15.98
N ALA A 124 12.18 3.23 15.25
CA ALA A 124 13.06 2.93 14.12
C ALA A 124 14.41 2.32 14.56
N GLY A 125 14.90 2.66 15.76
CA GLY A 125 16.22 2.26 16.23
C GLY A 125 17.37 2.95 15.47
N SER A 126 17.08 4.02 14.72
CA SER A 126 18.04 4.77 13.91
C SER A 126 17.68 6.26 13.88
N ALA A 127 18.60 7.09 13.37
CA ALA A 127 18.39 8.54 13.24
C ALA A 127 17.63 8.95 11.96
N VAL A 128 17.17 8.00 11.15
CA VAL A 128 16.40 8.27 9.93
C VAL A 128 15.13 9.06 10.29
N GLY A 129 14.84 10.14 9.54
CA GLY A 129 13.65 10.98 9.73
C GLY A 129 13.68 11.92 10.94
N CYS A 130 14.72 11.90 11.78
CA CYS A 130 14.67 12.55 13.10
C CYS A 130 15.01 14.05 13.11
N SER A 131 15.40 14.67 11.98
CA SER A 131 15.93 16.04 11.99
C SER A 131 14.91 17.08 12.48
N ALA A 132 13.65 16.96 12.01
CA ALA A 132 12.54 17.80 12.43
C ALA A 132 12.14 17.52 13.89
N ASP A 133 12.08 16.25 14.29
CA ASP A 133 11.79 15.83 15.65
C ASP A 133 12.78 16.41 16.66
N ASP A 134 14.08 16.31 16.35
CA ASP A 134 15.16 16.82 17.18
C ASP A 134 15.10 18.37 17.26
N ALA A 135 14.65 19.06 16.20
CA ALA A 135 14.42 20.50 16.21
C ALA A 135 13.23 20.88 17.12
N ASN A 136 12.09 20.19 16.98
CA ASN A 136 10.91 20.40 17.82
C ASN A 136 11.21 20.14 19.31
N VAL A 137 12.01 19.11 19.61
CA VAL A 137 12.50 18.84 20.97
C VAL A 137 13.34 19.99 21.51
N ARG A 138 14.24 20.56 20.71
CA ARG A 138 15.05 21.72 21.12
C ARG A 138 14.18 22.95 21.36
N ASP A 139 13.19 23.19 20.52
CA ASP A 139 12.31 24.34 20.64
C ASP A 139 11.39 24.22 21.87
N GLU A 140 10.91 23.02 22.16
CA GLU A 140 10.13 22.75 23.37
C GLU A 140 10.95 22.98 24.65
N ARG A 141 12.23 22.61 24.66
CA ARG A 141 13.14 22.95 25.78
C ARG A 141 13.29 24.46 25.95
N ARG A 142 13.44 25.20 24.84
CA ARG A 142 13.52 26.67 24.88
C ARG A 142 12.21 27.28 25.38
N ARG A 143 11.06 26.69 25.04
CA ARG A 143 9.74 27.09 25.55
C ARG A 143 9.66 26.90 27.07
N MET A 144 10.00 25.71 27.58
CA MET A 144 10.00 25.42 29.03
C MET A 144 10.96 26.34 29.80
N SER A 145 12.15 26.62 29.24
CA SER A 145 13.09 27.55 29.85
C SER A 145 12.55 28.98 29.91
N ARG A 146 11.89 29.46 28.83
CA ARG A 146 11.25 30.78 28.80
C ARG A 146 10.07 30.89 29.77
N SER A 147 9.40 29.78 30.10
CA SER A 147 8.36 29.74 31.13
C SER A 147 8.92 29.59 32.56
N GLY A 148 10.22 29.77 32.76
CA GLY A 148 10.86 29.78 34.08
C GLY A 148 11.25 28.40 34.63
N MET A 149 11.12 27.32 33.85
CA MET A 149 11.53 25.99 34.30
C MET A 149 13.06 25.88 34.34
N SER A 150 13.60 25.33 35.42
CA SER A 150 15.04 25.15 35.58
C SER A 150 15.58 24.07 34.62
N ALA A 151 16.89 24.14 34.33
CA ALA A 151 17.54 23.13 33.51
C ALA A 151 17.45 21.71 34.09
N ALA A 152 17.39 21.57 35.42
CA ALA A 152 17.25 20.28 36.09
C ALA A 152 15.85 19.67 35.89
N GLU A 153 14.81 20.50 35.98
CA GLU A 153 13.43 20.09 35.72
C GLU A 153 13.21 19.75 34.26
N ILE A 154 13.74 20.56 33.33
CA ILE A 154 13.70 20.26 31.89
C ILE A 154 14.33 18.89 31.65
N ARG A 155 15.54 18.63 32.14
CA ARG A 155 16.21 17.31 32.01
C ARG A 155 15.38 16.17 32.60
N ARG A 156 14.64 16.41 33.70
CA ARG A 156 13.75 15.41 34.28
C ARG A 156 12.59 15.10 33.32
N VAL A 157 11.96 16.12 32.74
CA VAL A 157 10.91 15.97 31.71
C VAL A 157 11.45 15.21 30.51
N GLU A 158 12.65 15.54 30.02
CA GLU A 158 13.25 14.86 28.87
C GLU A 158 13.47 13.36 29.14
N ARG A 159 13.99 13.01 30.32
CA ARG A 159 14.23 11.61 30.71
C ARG A 159 12.93 10.82 30.82
N GLN A 160 11.88 11.44 31.35
CA GLN A 160 10.56 10.83 31.43
C GLN A 160 9.98 10.60 30.03
N ALA A 161 10.09 11.60 29.14
CA ALA A 161 9.68 11.48 27.75
C ALA A 161 10.46 10.39 26.99
N ASP A 162 11.77 10.24 27.24
CA ASP A 162 12.57 9.13 26.69
C ASP A 162 12.09 7.76 27.18
N GLY A 163 11.71 7.67 28.46
CA GLY A 163 11.14 6.47 29.06
C GLY A 163 9.83 6.07 28.38
N ASP A 164 8.95 7.04 28.19
CA ASP A 164 7.66 6.84 27.52
C ASP A 164 7.84 6.41 26.06
N ALA A 165 8.64 7.15 25.28
CA ALA A 165 8.91 6.83 23.88
C ALA A 165 9.47 5.41 23.70
N ARG A 166 10.42 4.99 24.54
CA ARG A 166 10.98 3.63 24.52
C ARG A 166 10.00 2.55 24.98
N SER A 167 9.07 2.89 25.87
CA SER A 167 8.01 1.97 26.27
C SER A 167 7.04 1.72 25.10
N TRP A 168 6.65 2.79 24.40
CA TRP A 168 5.72 2.71 23.27
C TRP A 168 6.36 2.01 22.05
N ALA A 169 7.65 2.25 21.80
CA ALA A 169 8.39 1.66 20.68
C ALA A 169 8.47 0.12 20.68
N ARG A 170 8.34 -0.52 21.86
CA ARG A 170 8.40 -1.99 21.99
C ARG A 170 7.05 -2.67 21.72
N SER A 171 6.01 -1.90 21.42
CA SER A 171 4.69 -2.46 21.14
C SER A 171 4.61 -3.01 19.71
N GLY A 172 4.04 -4.21 19.54
CA GLY A 172 3.67 -4.74 18.22
C GLY A 172 2.63 -3.87 17.47
N GLN A 173 2.05 -2.85 18.11
CA GLN A 173 1.24 -1.84 17.43
C GLN A 173 2.05 -0.96 16.48
N VAL A 174 3.33 -0.70 16.78
CA VAL A 174 4.21 0.09 15.91
C VAL A 174 4.35 -0.60 14.56
N ASP A 175 4.63 -1.90 14.56
CA ASP A 175 4.81 -2.66 13.32
C ASP A 175 3.50 -2.74 12.53
N ARG A 176 2.34 -2.90 13.21
CA ARG A 176 1.03 -2.84 12.55
C ARG A 176 0.76 -1.51 11.86
N TRP A 177 1.10 -0.38 12.50
CA TRP A 177 0.96 0.93 11.86
C TRP A 177 1.94 1.11 10.70
N ALA A 178 3.19 0.66 10.86
CA ALA A 178 4.21 0.69 9.82
C ALA A 178 3.80 -0.12 8.58
N ASP A 179 3.25 -1.33 8.78
CA ASP A 179 2.76 -2.19 7.71
C ASP A 179 1.60 -1.53 6.96
N ARG A 180 0.58 -1.03 7.69
CA ARG A 180 -0.56 -0.34 7.09
C ARG A 180 -0.16 0.92 6.32
N LEU A 181 0.81 1.67 6.83
CA LEU A 181 1.31 2.87 6.16
C LEU A 181 2.15 2.50 4.92
N GLY A 182 2.94 1.42 4.98
CA GLY A 182 3.70 0.91 3.85
C GLY A 182 2.82 0.37 2.71
N GLU A 183 1.71 -0.29 3.05
CA GLU A 183 0.74 -0.80 2.08
C GLU A 183 -0.01 0.31 1.36
N ARG A 184 -0.38 1.38 2.08
CA ARG A 184 -1.28 2.42 1.57
C ARG A 184 -0.57 3.69 1.13
N GLY A 185 0.67 3.90 1.56
CA GLY A 185 1.41 5.17 1.43
C GLY A 185 0.84 6.32 2.26
N ARG A 186 -0.43 6.24 2.67
CA ARG A 186 -1.15 7.23 3.47
C ARG A 186 -2.25 6.60 4.32
N LEU A 187 -2.53 7.21 5.46
CA LEU A 187 -3.60 6.87 6.39
C LEU A 187 -4.41 8.11 6.79
#